data_AF-K9PGH0-F1
#
_entry.id   AF-K9PGH0-F1
#
_cell.length_a   1.000
_cell.length_b   1.000
_cell.length_c   1.000
_cell.angle_alpha   90.00
_cell.angle_beta   90.00
_cell.angle_gamma   90.00
#
_symmetry.space_group_name_H-M   'P 1'
#
loop_
_entity.id
_entity.type
_entity.pdbx_description
1 polymer ?
#
loop_
_entity_poly.entity_id
_entity_poly.type
_entity_poly.pdbx_seq_one_letter_code
_entity_poly.pdbx_strand_id
1 'polypeptide(L)'
;MAIRLHTFITSQKRYIQIENQPHHITGIFKIIARSKSLYSCEFSDIDSAYYECEDDGTITFYQAKKIDNANPGLWTYLQYDCPEGEEEVFRDSFIDTSINPLIKLSDGQKLPQVALDIYEYLKYKYNHYEYLDIQLPAHWHNQTGREIANLLLEEFKAFKSLPIFAEGVGKEYMQAVLHGFIQAAREILAVNSTVQDFEAAQFDVLKKIQIDDTANLILDYNDYRLWQAALPSKSKAVEYAFNTALSFICRIK
;
A
#
# COMPACT_ATOMS: atom_id res chain seq x y z
N MET A 1 21.55 -14.48 28.38
CA MET A 1 22.76 -13.62 28.34
C MET A 1 22.49 -12.49 27.36
N ALA A 2 22.63 -11.22 27.80
CA ALA A 2 22.35 -10.11 26.90
C ALA A 2 23.31 -10.11 25.70
N ILE A 3 22.77 -10.00 24.49
CA ILE A 3 23.50 -9.79 23.25
C ILE A 3 23.58 -8.29 22.94
N ARG A 4 24.68 -7.88 22.32
CA ARG A 4 24.81 -6.53 21.79
C ARG A 4 24.60 -6.56 20.29
N LEU A 5 23.53 -5.93 19.82
CA LEU A 5 23.20 -5.81 18.40
C LEU A 5 23.20 -4.32 18.04
N HIS A 6 24.16 -3.91 17.21
CA HIS A 6 24.37 -2.51 16.85
C HIS A 6 24.57 -1.64 18.12
N THR A 7 23.74 -0.61 18.30
CA THR A 7 23.75 0.26 19.48
C THR A 7 22.92 -0.27 20.66
N PHE A 8 22.28 -1.44 20.50
CA PHE A 8 21.35 -2.00 21.49
C PHE A 8 21.97 -3.15 22.28
N ILE A 9 21.58 -3.23 23.55
CA ILE A 9 21.80 -4.39 24.39
C ILE A 9 20.43 -5.02 24.62
N THR A 10 20.26 -6.27 24.20
CA THR A 10 18.98 -6.98 24.27
C THR A 10 19.17 -8.34 24.94
N SER A 11 18.15 -8.82 25.65
CA SER A 11 18.14 -10.11 26.33
C SER A 11 16.86 -10.86 25.99
N GLN A 12 16.87 -12.19 26.06
CA GLN A 12 15.71 -13.03 25.76
C GLN A 12 15.16 -12.85 24.34
N LYS A 13 16.00 -12.42 23.39
CA LYS A 13 15.63 -12.21 21.99
C LYS A 13 16.59 -12.94 21.03
N ARG A 14 16.03 -13.46 19.94
CA ARG A 14 16.75 -13.93 18.77
C ARG A 14 16.45 -13.05 17.57
N TYR A 15 17.47 -12.85 16.74
CA TYR A 15 17.38 -12.03 15.54
C TYR A 15 17.80 -12.83 14.32
N ILE A 16 16.96 -12.84 13.30
CA ILE A 16 17.28 -13.45 12.00
C ILE A 16 17.33 -12.32 10.97
N GLN A 17 18.48 -12.09 10.36
CA GLN A 17 18.62 -11.08 9.33
C GLN A 17 17.80 -11.44 8.10
N ILE A 18 17.05 -10.47 7.58
CA ILE A 18 16.24 -10.61 6.37
C ILE A 18 16.53 -9.45 5.41
N GLU A 19 16.12 -9.62 4.14
CA GLU A 19 16.29 -8.59 3.14
C GLU A 19 15.51 -7.31 3.50
N ASN A 20 16.16 -6.17 3.28
CA ASN A 20 15.54 -4.86 3.47
C ASN A 20 14.43 -4.66 2.44
N GLN A 21 13.18 -4.65 2.88
CA GLN A 21 12.03 -4.31 2.06
C GLN A 21 11.85 -2.78 1.97
N PRO A 22 11.17 -2.26 0.93
CA PRO A 22 10.97 -0.81 0.78
C PRO A 22 10.28 -0.16 1.98
N HIS A 23 9.34 -0.84 2.64
CA HIS A 23 8.68 -0.30 3.84
C HIS A 23 9.64 -0.20 5.04
N HIS A 24 10.60 -1.12 5.18
CA HIS A 24 11.67 -1.02 6.19
C HIS A 24 12.53 0.23 5.95
N ILE A 25 12.97 0.43 4.70
CA ILE A 25 13.84 1.55 4.30
C ILE A 25 13.11 2.88 4.47
N THR A 26 11.86 2.96 4.02
CA THR A 26 11.07 4.19 4.15
C THR A 26 10.64 4.47 5.58
N GLY A 27 10.39 3.43 6.39
CA GLY A 27 10.14 3.55 7.82
C GLY A 27 11.31 4.18 8.56
N ILE A 28 12.53 3.68 8.34
CA ILE A 28 13.72 4.27 8.98
C ILE A 28 14.04 5.65 8.44
N PHE A 29 13.83 5.91 7.15
CA PHE A 29 14.02 7.23 6.55
C PHE A 29 13.12 8.28 7.21
N LYS A 30 11.85 7.94 7.50
CA LYS A 30 10.95 8.84 8.24
C LYS A 30 11.47 9.19 9.63
N ILE A 31 12.06 8.24 10.34
CA ILE A 31 12.65 8.48 11.66
C ILE A 31 13.85 9.42 11.56
N ILE A 32 14.71 9.20 10.58
CA ILE A 32 15.86 10.07 10.30
C ILE A 32 15.39 11.48 9.92
N ALA A 33 14.45 11.61 8.97
CA ALA A 33 13.89 12.89 8.52
C ALA A 33 13.22 13.66 9.66
N ARG A 34 12.47 12.97 10.52
CA ARG A 34 11.88 13.55 11.74
C ARG A 34 12.96 14.07 12.69
N SER A 35 14.05 13.31 12.87
CA SER A 35 15.17 13.71 13.72
C SER A 35 15.87 14.95 13.16
N LYS A 36 16.11 15.03 11.84
CA LYS A 36 16.62 16.23 11.17
C LYS A 36 15.75 17.46 11.48
N SER A 37 14.43 17.31 11.35
CA SER A 37 13.49 18.41 11.61
C SER A 37 13.45 18.83 13.08
N LEU A 38 13.51 17.88 14.02
CA LEU A 38 13.42 18.17 15.45
C LEU A 38 14.71 18.79 16.01
N TYR A 39 15.85 18.30 15.57
CA TYR A 39 17.16 18.71 16.09
C TYR A 39 17.89 19.70 15.18
N SER A 40 17.28 20.09 14.05
CA SER A 40 17.89 20.98 13.05
C SER A 40 19.28 20.49 12.61
N CYS A 41 19.41 19.18 12.37
CA CYS A 41 20.65 18.53 11.97
C CYS A 41 20.58 17.98 10.54
N GLU A 42 21.74 17.72 9.96
CA GLU A 42 21.84 17.10 8.65
C GLU A 42 21.78 15.58 8.72
N PHE A 43 21.55 14.93 7.57
CA PHE A 43 21.52 13.47 7.49
C PHE A 43 22.85 12.85 7.95
N SER A 44 23.97 13.52 7.62
CA SER A 44 25.32 13.13 8.03
C SER A 44 25.56 13.18 9.54
N ASP A 45 24.72 13.91 10.28
CA ASP A 45 24.89 14.10 11.73
C ASP A 45 24.19 13.00 12.53
N ILE A 46 23.40 12.14 11.88
CA ILE A 46 22.65 11.07 12.52
C ILE A 46 23.49 9.79 12.50
N ASP A 47 24.04 9.42 13.66
CA ASP A 47 24.96 8.28 13.78
C ASP A 47 24.26 6.92 13.73
N SER A 48 23.03 6.84 14.23
CA SER A 48 22.21 5.62 14.19
C SER A 48 20.72 5.94 14.30
N ALA A 49 19.89 5.04 13.78
CA ALA A 49 18.45 5.05 13.95
C ALA A 49 17.93 3.61 13.93
N TYR A 50 16.70 3.40 14.40
CA TYR A 50 16.01 2.12 14.27
C TYR A 50 14.53 2.34 13.96
N TYR A 51 13.91 1.38 13.29
CA TYR A 51 12.48 1.36 12.94
C TYR A 51 11.91 -0.02 13.24
N GLU A 52 10.86 -0.08 14.05
CA GLU A 52 10.12 -1.31 14.33
C GLU A 52 8.84 -1.34 13.48
N CYS A 53 8.58 -2.47 12.84
CA CYS A 53 7.38 -2.73 12.07
C CYS A 53 6.59 -3.85 12.74
N GLU A 54 5.55 -3.48 13.48
CA GLU A 54 4.73 -4.44 14.22
C GLU A 54 3.99 -5.41 13.29
N ASP A 55 3.58 -4.93 12.11
CA ASP A 55 2.80 -5.70 11.12
C ASP A 55 3.51 -6.98 10.65
N ASP A 56 4.84 -6.97 10.58
CA ASP A 56 5.66 -8.12 10.18
C ASP A 56 6.68 -8.57 11.25
N GLY A 57 6.63 -7.96 12.45
CA GLY A 57 7.49 -8.30 13.58
C GLY A 57 8.98 -8.00 13.35
N THR A 58 9.29 -7.05 12.46
CA THR A 58 10.67 -6.75 12.08
C THR A 58 11.20 -5.49 12.77
N ILE A 59 12.53 -5.44 12.92
CA ILE A 59 13.26 -4.25 13.34
C ILE A 59 14.38 -3.94 12.36
N THR A 60 14.45 -2.70 11.92
CA THR A 60 15.44 -2.19 10.97
C THR A 60 16.39 -1.26 11.69
N PHE A 61 17.70 -1.42 11.49
CA PHE A 61 18.74 -0.58 12.07
C PHE A 61 19.52 0.13 10.99
N TYR A 62 19.74 1.43 11.18
CA TYR A 62 20.65 2.27 10.41
C TYR A 62 21.85 2.63 11.27
N GLN A 63 23.04 2.54 10.69
CA GLN A 63 24.27 2.97 11.33
C GLN A 63 25.18 3.69 10.34
N ALA A 64 25.52 4.95 10.62
CA ALA A 64 26.33 5.80 9.74
C ALA A 64 27.83 5.59 9.91
N LYS A 65 28.27 5.17 11.11
CA LYS A 65 29.68 5.00 11.48
C LYS A 65 29.99 3.55 11.80
N LYS A 66 31.25 3.15 11.61
CA LYS A 66 31.73 1.83 12.03
C LYS A 66 31.76 1.74 13.55
N ILE A 67 30.99 0.83 14.14
CA ILE A 67 31.02 0.51 15.58
C ILE A 67 31.30 -0.98 15.70
N ASP A 68 32.26 -1.36 16.54
CA ASP A 68 32.54 -2.75 16.92
C ASP A 68 32.56 -3.76 15.76
N ASN A 69 33.33 -3.43 14.71
CA ASN A 69 33.53 -4.20 13.48
C ASN A 69 32.37 -4.23 12.47
N ALA A 70 31.22 -3.61 12.74
CA ALA A 70 30.15 -3.47 11.75
C ALA A 70 30.38 -2.22 10.87
N ASN A 71 30.51 -2.40 9.56
CA ASN A 71 30.59 -1.30 8.60
C ASN A 71 29.27 -0.53 8.57
N PRO A 72 29.23 0.76 8.18
CA PRO A 72 28.00 1.51 7.99
C PRO A 72 27.01 0.75 7.10
N GLY A 73 25.73 0.79 7.46
CA GLY A 73 24.76 -0.06 6.78
C GLY A 73 23.33 0.05 7.28
N LEU A 74 22.48 -0.74 6.64
CA LEU A 74 21.10 -0.97 6.96
C LEU A 74 20.86 -2.47 7.16
N TRP A 75 20.32 -2.87 8.31
CA TRP A 75 20.00 -4.27 8.60
C TRP A 75 18.57 -4.39 9.11
N THR A 76 17.79 -5.25 8.47
CA THR A 76 16.50 -5.67 9.01
C THR A 76 16.63 -7.04 9.65
N TYR A 77 16.01 -7.22 10.81
CA TYR A 77 15.91 -8.49 11.49
C TYR A 77 14.46 -8.81 11.82
N LEU A 78 14.10 -10.08 11.68
CA LEU A 78 12.92 -10.65 12.29
C LEU A 78 13.22 -10.97 13.75
N GLN A 79 12.36 -10.51 14.68
CA GLN A 79 12.60 -10.61 16.11
C GLN A 79 11.74 -11.72 16.74
N TYR A 80 12.37 -12.60 17.52
CA TYR A 80 11.71 -13.67 18.27
C TYR A 80 12.07 -13.64 19.74
N ASP A 81 11.14 -14.03 20.59
CA ASP A 81 11.41 -14.30 22.01
C ASP A 81 12.14 -15.63 22.16
N CYS A 82 13.08 -15.69 23.11
CA CYS A 82 13.79 -16.91 23.47
C CYS A 82 14.10 -16.95 24.98
N PRO A 83 14.36 -18.15 25.55
CA PRO A 83 14.83 -18.27 26.92
C PRO A 83 16.14 -17.52 27.16
N GLU A 84 16.40 -17.18 28.43
CA GLU A 84 17.68 -16.60 28.80
C GLU A 84 18.81 -17.62 28.59
N GLY A 85 19.88 -17.20 27.91
CA GLY A 85 21.01 -18.04 27.54
C GLY A 85 20.95 -18.58 26.11
N GLU A 86 19.82 -18.37 25.43
CA GLU A 86 19.56 -18.81 24.05
C GLU A 86 19.56 -17.65 23.03
N GLU A 87 19.94 -16.45 23.45
CA GLU A 87 20.00 -15.26 22.60
C GLU A 87 21.06 -15.42 21.49
N GLU A 88 20.66 -15.18 20.25
CA GLU A 88 21.53 -15.35 19.09
C GLU A 88 21.15 -14.41 17.94
N VAL A 89 22.14 -14.02 17.12
CA VAL A 89 21.95 -13.19 15.92
C VAL A 89 22.44 -13.97 14.70
N PHE A 90 21.49 -14.37 13.85
CA PHE A 90 21.77 -15.01 12.58
C PHE A 90 21.93 -13.95 11.50
N ARG A 91 23.16 -13.78 11.00
CA ARG A 91 23.49 -12.83 9.92
C ARG A 91 23.72 -13.58 8.63
N ASP A 92 23.24 -13.00 7.54
CA ASP A 92 23.49 -13.49 6.20
C ASP A 92 24.35 -12.47 5.45
N SER A 93 25.54 -12.91 5.03
CA SER A 93 26.49 -12.09 4.28
C SER A 93 26.06 -11.79 2.85
N PHE A 94 25.08 -12.52 2.31
CA PHE A 94 24.55 -12.31 0.97
C PHE A 94 23.49 -11.21 0.91
N ILE A 95 22.95 -10.79 2.06
CA ILE A 95 21.97 -9.71 2.12
C ILE A 95 22.66 -8.36 1.94
N ASP A 96 22.13 -7.53 1.02
CA ASP A 96 22.62 -6.17 0.82
C ASP A 96 22.27 -5.27 2.02
N THR A 97 23.31 -4.80 2.70
CA THR A 97 23.21 -3.88 3.84
C THR A 97 23.57 -2.45 3.46
N SER A 98 23.60 -2.12 2.18
CA SER A 98 23.97 -0.78 1.69
C SER A 98 23.00 0.31 2.16
N ILE A 99 23.56 1.49 2.46
CA ILE A 99 22.80 2.70 2.75
C ILE A 99 22.33 3.44 1.48
N ASN A 100 22.71 2.97 0.29
CA ASN A 100 22.37 3.62 -0.99
C ASN A 100 20.87 3.96 -1.14
N PRO A 101 19.91 3.09 -0.72
CA PRO A 101 18.50 3.45 -0.78
C PRO A 101 18.15 4.70 0.06
N LEU A 102 18.77 4.86 1.24
CA LEU A 102 18.56 6.04 2.08
C LEU A 102 19.16 7.30 1.46
N ILE A 103 20.34 7.18 0.82
CA ILE A 103 20.97 8.29 0.09
C ILE A 103 20.06 8.76 -1.06
N LYS A 104 19.49 7.82 -1.82
CA LYS A 104 18.52 8.15 -2.88
C LYS A 104 17.32 8.92 -2.32
N LEU A 105 16.76 8.46 -1.20
CA LEU A 105 15.66 9.15 -0.53
C LEU A 105 16.05 10.55 -0.04
N SER A 106 17.26 10.72 0.52
CA SER A 106 17.75 12.04 0.96
C SER A 106 17.96 13.01 -0.20
N ASP A 107 18.28 12.50 -1.38
CA ASP A 107 18.39 13.29 -2.62
C ASP A 107 17.04 13.58 -3.28
N GLY A 108 15.92 13.19 -2.63
CA GLY A 108 14.57 13.37 -3.14
C GLY A 108 14.15 12.37 -4.22
N GLN A 109 14.95 11.34 -4.49
CA GLN A 109 14.59 10.26 -5.40
C GLN A 109 13.64 9.29 -4.68
N LYS A 110 12.71 8.72 -5.43
CA LYS A 110 11.83 7.66 -4.91
C LYS A 110 12.43 6.29 -5.15
N LEU A 111 12.16 5.35 -4.25
CA LEU A 111 12.59 3.96 -4.42
C LEU A 111 11.62 3.23 -5.34
N PRO A 112 12.11 2.60 -6.42
CA PRO A 112 11.25 1.83 -7.31
C PRO A 112 10.67 0.64 -6.55
N GLN A 113 9.36 0.44 -6.65
CA GLN A 113 8.67 -0.73 -6.11
C GLN A 113 7.71 -1.28 -7.17
N VAL A 114 7.97 -2.49 -7.63
CA VAL A 114 7.08 -3.20 -8.55
C VAL A 114 6.02 -3.90 -7.73
N ALA A 115 4.75 -3.58 -7.96
CA ALA A 115 3.66 -4.28 -7.31
C ALA A 115 3.59 -5.74 -7.82
N LEU A 116 3.29 -6.67 -6.91
CA LEU A 116 3.06 -8.09 -7.20
C LEU A 116 1.83 -8.27 -8.09
N ASP A 117 0.77 -7.52 -7.79
CA ASP A 117 -0.47 -7.50 -8.54
C ASP A 117 -1.13 -6.11 -8.60
N ILE A 118 -2.26 -6.05 -9.29
CA ILE A 118 -3.01 -4.80 -9.45
C ILE A 118 -3.66 -4.33 -8.13
N TYR A 119 -4.04 -5.23 -7.21
CA TYR A 119 -4.62 -4.81 -5.93
C TYR A 119 -3.57 -4.11 -5.07
N GLU A 120 -2.36 -4.67 -5.02
CA GLU A 120 -1.24 -4.08 -4.30
C GLU A 120 -0.86 -2.73 -4.90
N TYR A 121 -0.82 -2.63 -6.23
CA TYR A 121 -0.60 -1.37 -6.94
C TYR A 121 -1.62 -0.30 -6.54
N LEU A 122 -2.92 -0.64 -6.55
CA LEU A 122 -4.01 0.28 -6.19
C LEU A 122 -3.89 0.73 -4.73
N LYS A 123 -3.58 -0.19 -3.82
CA LYS A 123 -3.36 0.12 -2.39
C LYS A 123 -2.20 1.08 -2.21
N TYR A 124 -1.06 0.82 -2.86
CA TYR A 124 0.11 1.70 -2.78
C TYR A 124 -0.18 3.09 -3.35
N LYS A 125 -0.83 3.19 -4.51
CA LYS A 125 -1.18 4.49 -5.11
C LYS A 125 -2.19 5.26 -4.26
N TYR A 126 -3.18 4.58 -3.67
CA TYR A 126 -4.18 5.23 -2.81
C TYR A 126 -3.58 5.79 -1.51
N ASN A 127 -2.68 5.05 -0.88
CA ASN A 127 -2.03 5.47 0.37
C ASN A 127 -0.95 6.55 0.16
N HIS A 128 -0.67 6.96 -1.08
CA HIS A 128 0.30 8.00 -1.43
C HIS A 128 1.66 7.79 -0.73
N TYR A 129 2.27 6.62 -0.90
CA TYR A 129 3.62 6.37 -0.36
C TYR A 129 4.63 7.33 -1.02
N GLU A 130 4.92 8.43 -0.32
CA GLU A 130 5.70 9.57 -0.82
C GLU A 130 7.07 9.15 -1.36
N TYR A 131 7.69 8.20 -0.67
CA TYR A 131 9.05 7.73 -0.90
C TYR A 131 9.17 6.59 -1.91
N LEU A 132 8.04 6.07 -2.44
CA LEU A 132 8.04 4.94 -3.36
C LEU A 132 7.59 5.37 -4.76
N ASP A 133 8.33 4.92 -5.77
CA ASP A 133 7.91 4.96 -7.17
C ASP A 133 7.24 3.63 -7.51
N ILE A 134 5.92 3.61 -7.33
CA ILE A 134 5.11 2.41 -7.51
C ILE A 134 4.90 2.14 -9.00
N GLN A 135 5.41 0.99 -9.44
CA GLN A 135 5.34 0.49 -10.81
C GLN A 135 4.31 -0.63 -10.92
N LEU A 136 3.68 -0.71 -12.09
CA LEU A 136 2.73 -1.77 -12.40
C LEU A 136 3.42 -3.14 -12.52
N PRO A 137 2.71 -4.24 -12.21
CA PRO A 137 3.18 -5.59 -12.50
C PRO A 137 3.52 -5.76 -13.99
N ALA A 138 4.44 -6.66 -14.31
CA ALA A 138 4.95 -6.84 -15.68
C ALA A 138 3.83 -7.04 -16.74
N HIS A 139 2.80 -7.82 -16.41
CA HIS A 139 1.66 -8.10 -17.30
C HIS A 139 0.72 -6.90 -17.52
N TRP A 140 0.87 -5.82 -16.74
CA TRP A 140 0.18 -4.54 -16.91
C TRP A 140 1.09 -3.45 -17.46
N HIS A 141 2.39 -3.73 -17.66
CA HIS A 141 3.40 -2.74 -17.98
C HIS A 141 3.43 -2.37 -19.48
N ASN A 142 2.27 -2.07 -20.04
CA ASN A 142 2.10 -1.51 -21.38
C ASN A 142 1.16 -0.29 -21.32
N GLN A 143 0.98 0.41 -22.45
CA GLN A 143 0.19 1.64 -22.48
C GLN A 143 -1.27 1.40 -22.07
N THR A 144 -1.93 0.39 -22.65
CA THR A 144 -3.30 0.01 -22.33
C THR A 144 -3.46 -0.36 -20.85
N GLY A 145 -2.54 -1.16 -20.30
CA GLY A 145 -2.53 -1.57 -18.90
C GLY A 145 -2.39 -0.39 -17.95
N ARG A 146 -1.58 0.63 -18.30
CA ARG A 146 -1.47 1.88 -17.52
C ARG A 146 -2.78 2.66 -17.51
N GLU A 147 -3.44 2.77 -18.66
CA GLU A 147 -4.72 3.47 -18.78
C GLU A 147 -5.84 2.76 -18.00
N ILE A 148 -5.95 1.43 -18.13
CA ILE A 148 -6.91 0.63 -17.36
C ILE A 148 -6.60 0.71 -15.85
N ALA A 149 -5.33 0.62 -15.44
CA ALA A 149 -4.95 0.75 -14.04
C ALA A 149 -5.32 2.13 -13.45
N ASN A 150 -5.21 3.20 -14.24
CA ASN A 150 -5.65 4.53 -13.83
C ASN A 150 -7.18 4.59 -13.64
N LEU A 151 -7.96 3.97 -14.53
CA LEU A 151 -9.42 3.86 -14.37
C LEU A 151 -9.76 3.10 -13.08
N LEU A 152 -9.14 1.94 -12.85
CA LEU A 152 -9.31 1.17 -11.63
C LEU A 152 -8.93 1.95 -10.36
N LEU A 153 -7.91 2.82 -10.45
CA LEU A 153 -7.50 3.67 -9.34
C LEU A 153 -8.54 4.73 -9.01
N GLU A 154 -9.17 5.35 -10.01
CA GLU A 154 -10.25 6.32 -9.77
C GLU A 154 -11.50 5.63 -9.18
N GLU A 155 -11.83 4.41 -9.64
CA GLU A 155 -12.87 3.56 -9.01
C GLU A 155 -12.54 3.30 -7.53
N PHE A 156 -11.32 2.85 -7.25
CA PHE A 156 -10.87 2.54 -5.89
C PHE A 156 -10.91 3.76 -4.96
N LYS A 157 -10.46 4.93 -5.45
CA LYS A 157 -10.50 6.19 -4.68
C LYS A 157 -11.94 6.60 -4.36
N ALA A 158 -12.84 6.53 -5.34
CA ALA A 158 -14.24 6.92 -5.14
C ALA A 158 -14.92 6.04 -4.08
N PHE A 159 -14.73 4.71 -4.14
CA PHE A 159 -15.21 3.81 -3.11
C PHE A 159 -14.68 4.17 -1.72
N LYS A 160 -13.36 4.41 -1.62
CA LYS A 160 -12.72 4.73 -0.34
C LYS A 160 -13.08 6.11 0.21
N SER A 161 -13.55 7.04 -0.62
CA SER A 161 -13.98 8.36 -0.17
C SER A 161 -15.35 8.37 0.51
N LEU A 162 -16.16 7.33 0.32
CA LEU A 162 -17.55 7.30 0.78
C LEU A 162 -17.71 6.26 1.90
N PRO A 163 -18.16 6.66 3.11
CA PRO A 163 -18.30 5.75 4.25
C PRO A 163 -19.25 4.57 3.99
N ILE A 164 -20.24 4.76 3.12
CA ILE A 164 -21.24 3.74 2.82
C ILE A 164 -20.65 2.45 2.24
N PHE A 165 -19.47 2.51 1.62
CA PHE A 165 -18.78 1.35 1.05
C PHE A 165 -17.69 0.77 1.99
N ALA A 166 -17.55 1.30 3.21
CA ALA A 166 -16.51 0.84 4.14
C ALA A 166 -16.89 -0.46 4.87
N GLU A 167 -18.18 -0.71 5.06
CA GLU A 167 -18.70 -1.80 5.90
C GLU A 167 -19.94 -2.48 5.29
N GLY A 168 -20.32 -3.64 5.85
CA GLY A 168 -21.52 -4.38 5.47
C GLY A 168 -21.69 -4.63 3.97
N VAL A 169 -22.92 -4.49 3.49
CA VAL A 169 -23.28 -4.72 2.07
C VAL A 169 -22.55 -3.78 1.11
N GLY A 170 -22.21 -2.56 1.55
CA GLY A 170 -21.46 -1.62 0.72
C GLY A 170 -20.02 -2.08 0.49
N LYS A 171 -19.38 -2.69 1.50
CA LYS A 171 -18.05 -3.30 1.36
C LYS A 171 -18.09 -4.51 0.44
N GLU A 172 -19.12 -5.35 0.56
CA GLU A 172 -19.33 -6.52 -0.31
C GLU A 172 -19.51 -6.09 -1.77
N TYR A 173 -20.32 -5.06 -2.02
CA TYR A 173 -20.48 -4.46 -3.34
C TYR A 173 -19.16 -3.95 -3.92
N MET A 174 -18.41 -3.15 -3.15
CA MET A 174 -17.10 -2.65 -3.57
C MET A 174 -16.16 -3.81 -3.96
N GLN A 175 -16.11 -4.87 -3.13
CA GLN A 175 -15.26 -6.03 -3.40
C GLN A 175 -15.67 -6.76 -4.67
N ALA A 176 -16.98 -7.01 -4.86
CA ALA A 176 -17.52 -7.68 -6.04
C ALA A 176 -17.25 -6.89 -7.32
N VAL A 177 -17.47 -5.57 -7.29
CA VAL A 177 -17.18 -4.67 -8.42
C VAL A 177 -15.70 -4.68 -8.77
N LEU A 178 -14.83 -4.39 -7.80
CA LEU A 178 -13.39 -4.31 -8.06
C LEU A 178 -12.84 -5.63 -8.59
N HIS A 179 -13.31 -6.76 -8.04
CA HIS A 179 -12.95 -8.08 -8.54
C HIS A 179 -13.42 -8.29 -9.98
N GLY A 180 -14.68 -7.99 -10.28
CA GLY A 180 -15.22 -8.11 -11.64
C GLY A 180 -14.50 -7.21 -12.65
N PHE A 181 -14.20 -5.96 -12.28
CA PHE A 181 -13.44 -5.05 -13.14
C PHE A 181 -12.00 -5.52 -13.36
N ILE A 182 -11.32 -6.00 -12.32
CA ILE A 182 -9.96 -6.54 -12.46
C ILE A 182 -9.95 -7.78 -13.36
N GLN A 183 -10.97 -8.65 -13.24
CA GLN A 183 -11.10 -9.82 -14.09
C GLN A 183 -11.33 -9.43 -15.55
N ALA A 184 -12.26 -8.50 -15.81
CA ALA A 184 -12.50 -7.98 -17.16
C ALA A 184 -11.24 -7.31 -17.76
N ALA A 185 -10.50 -6.55 -16.95
CA ALA A 185 -9.24 -5.93 -17.36
C ALA A 185 -8.19 -6.98 -17.76
N ARG A 186 -8.06 -8.06 -16.99
CA ARG A 186 -7.13 -9.16 -17.31
C ARG A 186 -7.47 -9.82 -18.64
N GLU A 187 -8.76 -10.06 -18.90
CA GLU A 187 -9.23 -10.65 -20.16
C GLU A 187 -8.89 -9.76 -21.36
N ILE A 188 -9.08 -8.45 -21.22
CA ILE A 188 -8.82 -7.46 -22.28
C ILE A 188 -7.33 -7.31 -22.56
N LEU A 189 -6.51 -7.28 -21.51
CA LEU A 189 -5.06 -7.24 -21.65
C LEU A 189 -4.52 -8.52 -22.28
N ALA A 190 -5.12 -9.68 -22.00
CA ALA A 190 -4.71 -10.96 -22.59
C ALA A 190 -4.93 -11.00 -24.12
N VAL A 191 -5.95 -10.32 -24.64
CA VAL A 191 -6.25 -10.26 -26.08
C VAL A 191 -5.71 -8.99 -26.77
N ASN A 192 -4.93 -8.15 -26.06
CA ASN A 192 -4.41 -6.86 -26.56
C ASN A 192 -5.50 -5.92 -27.12
N SER A 193 -6.66 -5.91 -26.46
CA SER A 193 -7.80 -5.07 -26.81
C SER A 193 -7.64 -3.64 -26.26
N THR A 194 -8.61 -2.77 -26.49
CA THR A 194 -8.51 -1.34 -26.19
C THR A 194 -9.11 -0.98 -24.82
N VAL A 195 -8.81 0.22 -24.34
CA VAL A 195 -9.44 0.76 -23.12
C VAL A 195 -10.95 0.93 -23.29
N GLN A 196 -11.42 1.24 -24.50
CA GLN A 196 -12.85 1.38 -24.79
C GLN A 196 -13.61 0.07 -24.59
N ASP A 197 -12.97 -1.05 -24.95
CA ASP A 197 -13.53 -2.39 -24.71
C ASP A 197 -13.62 -2.68 -23.21
N PHE A 198 -12.66 -2.17 -22.41
CA PHE A 198 -12.71 -2.27 -20.95
C PHE A 198 -13.84 -1.45 -20.37
N GLU A 199 -14.00 -0.22 -20.84
CA GLU A 199 -15.10 0.63 -20.43
C GLU A 199 -16.48 0.06 -20.73
N ALA A 200 -16.63 -0.65 -21.86
CA ALA A 200 -17.85 -1.39 -22.18
C ALA A 200 -18.04 -2.60 -21.27
N ALA A 201 -16.98 -3.39 -21.04
CA ALA A 201 -17.02 -4.57 -20.16
C ALA A 201 -17.36 -4.20 -18.70
N GLN A 202 -16.96 -3.02 -18.21
CA GLN A 202 -17.35 -2.53 -16.90
C GLN A 202 -18.88 -2.48 -16.74
N PHE A 203 -19.62 -2.07 -17.77
CA PHE A 203 -21.08 -2.03 -17.72
C PHE A 203 -21.70 -3.42 -17.64
N ASP A 204 -21.14 -4.39 -18.36
CA ASP A 204 -21.59 -5.78 -18.31
C ASP A 204 -21.29 -6.45 -16.96
N VAL A 205 -20.19 -6.07 -16.31
CA VAL A 205 -19.88 -6.48 -14.93
C VAL A 205 -20.93 -5.90 -13.98
N LEU A 206 -21.20 -4.60 -14.04
CA LEU A 206 -22.14 -3.93 -13.12
C LEU A 206 -23.55 -4.52 -13.19
N LYS A 207 -24.04 -4.86 -14.39
CA LYS A 207 -25.34 -5.51 -14.59
C LYS A 207 -25.47 -6.88 -13.92
N LYS A 208 -24.36 -7.58 -13.68
CA LYS A 208 -24.34 -8.92 -13.07
C LYS A 208 -24.23 -8.86 -11.55
N ILE A 209 -23.88 -7.71 -10.99
CA ILE A 209 -23.67 -7.54 -9.55
C ILE A 209 -25.00 -7.23 -8.88
N GLN A 210 -25.30 -7.94 -7.78
CA GLN A 210 -26.44 -7.64 -6.94
C GLN A 210 -26.25 -6.26 -6.31
N ILE A 211 -27.16 -5.33 -6.62
CA ILE A 211 -27.06 -3.93 -6.22
C ILE A 211 -28.19 -3.49 -5.27
N ASP A 212 -29.30 -4.22 -5.22
CA ASP A 212 -30.53 -3.81 -4.51
C ASP A 212 -30.27 -3.51 -3.04
N ASP A 213 -29.48 -4.33 -2.34
CA ASP A 213 -29.17 -4.13 -0.91
C ASP A 213 -28.31 -2.88 -0.68
N THR A 214 -27.35 -2.61 -1.57
CA THR A 214 -26.53 -1.40 -1.53
C THR A 214 -27.35 -0.16 -1.87
N ALA A 215 -28.26 -0.26 -2.84
CA ALA A 215 -29.18 0.81 -3.19
C ALA A 215 -30.10 1.16 -2.01
N ASN A 216 -30.65 0.15 -1.32
CA ASN A 216 -31.42 0.36 -0.10
C ASN A 216 -30.58 0.98 1.01
N LEU A 217 -29.33 0.55 1.21
CA LEU A 217 -28.42 1.17 2.17
C LEU A 217 -28.20 2.67 1.86
N ILE A 218 -28.06 3.04 0.58
CA ILE A 218 -27.93 4.45 0.16
C ILE A 218 -29.19 5.25 0.52
N LEU A 219 -30.37 4.65 0.36
CA LEU A 219 -31.64 5.27 0.72
C LEU A 219 -31.81 5.40 2.23
N ASP A 220 -31.44 4.39 2.99
CA ASP A 220 -31.55 4.38 4.46
C ASP A 220 -30.68 5.47 5.09
N TYR A 221 -29.52 5.77 4.51
CA TYR A 221 -28.69 6.90 4.93
C TYR A 221 -29.38 8.26 4.72
N ASN A 222 -30.23 8.39 3.68
CA ASN A 222 -31.04 9.56 3.33
C ASN A 222 -30.36 10.94 3.52
N ASP A 223 -29.08 11.05 3.23
CA ASP A 223 -28.31 12.29 3.41
C ASP A 223 -27.96 12.91 2.06
N TYR A 224 -28.57 14.06 1.73
CA TYR A 224 -28.28 14.79 0.48
C TYR A 224 -26.80 15.14 0.32
N ARG A 225 -26.03 15.27 1.41
CA ARG A 225 -24.59 15.54 1.38
C ARG A 225 -23.82 14.34 0.85
N LEU A 226 -24.29 13.13 1.11
CA LEU A 226 -23.75 11.90 0.54
C LEU A 226 -23.89 11.93 -0.98
N TRP A 227 -25.08 12.30 -1.48
CA TRP A 227 -25.35 12.42 -2.93
C TRP A 227 -24.49 13.49 -3.58
N GLN A 228 -24.35 14.66 -2.94
CA GLN A 228 -23.53 15.76 -3.45
C GLN A 228 -22.02 15.42 -3.43
N ALA A 229 -21.56 14.65 -2.44
CA ALA A 229 -20.17 14.19 -2.37
C ALA A 229 -19.90 13.06 -3.37
N ALA A 230 -20.90 12.23 -3.66
CA ALA A 230 -20.77 11.08 -4.53
C ALA A 230 -20.97 11.40 -6.03
N LEU A 231 -21.64 12.50 -6.40
CA LEU A 231 -21.98 12.81 -7.80
C LEU A 231 -21.64 14.26 -8.19
N PRO A 232 -21.10 14.50 -9.41
CA PRO A 232 -20.66 13.51 -10.39
C PRO A 232 -19.37 12.82 -9.94
N SER A 233 -19.22 11.52 -10.26
CA SER A 233 -18.03 10.76 -9.89
C SER A 233 -17.25 10.34 -11.13
N LYS A 234 -15.94 10.14 -10.97
CA LYS A 234 -15.15 9.45 -11.99
C LYS A 234 -15.34 7.92 -11.95
N SER A 235 -16.05 7.41 -10.94
CA SER A 235 -16.34 6.00 -10.75
C SER A 235 -17.69 5.63 -11.33
N LYS A 236 -17.68 4.77 -12.35
CA LYS A 236 -18.91 4.23 -12.95
C LYS A 236 -19.68 3.39 -11.96
N ALA A 237 -18.99 2.68 -11.06
CA ALA A 237 -19.63 1.82 -10.09
C ALA A 237 -20.35 2.59 -8.97
N VAL A 238 -19.77 3.70 -8.51
CA VAL A 238 -20.44 4.60 -7.57
C VAL A 238 -21.64 5.25 -8.24
N GLU A 239 -21.49 5.79 -9.45
CA GLU A 239 -22.63 6.37 -10.19
C GLU A 239 -23.74 5.36 -10.42
N TYR A 240 -23.40 4.12 -10.77
CA TYR A 240 -24.37 3.04 -10.95
C TYR A 240 -25.16 2.74 -9.67
N ALA A 241 -24.50 2.68 -8.52
CA ALA A 241 -25.17 2.43 -7.24
C ALA A 241 -26.14 3.55 -6.86
N PHE A 242 -25.71 4.81 -6.98
CA PHE A 242 -26.55 5.97 -6.65
C PHE A 242 -27.69 6.15 -7.66
N ASN A 243 -27.46 5.94 -8.96
CA ASN A 243 -28.53 5.97 -9.96
C ASN A 243 -29.56 4.85 -9.74
N THR A 244 -29.12 3.68 -9.27
CA THR A 244 -30.03 2.58 -8.91
C THR A 244 -30.89 2.96 -7.70
N ALA A 245 -30.29 3.52 -6.65
CA ALA A 245 -31.03 4.04 -5.50
C ALA A 245 -32.05 5.13 -5.92
N LEU A 246 -31.66 6.05 -6.81
CA LEU A 246 -32.56 7.10 -7.31
C LEU A 246 -33.75 6.47 -8.05
N SER A 247 -33.52 5.42 -8.83
CA SER A 247 -34.57 4.71 -9.55
C SER A 247 -35.59 4.05 -8.59
N PHE A 248 -35.15 3.64 -7.40
CA PHE A 248 -36.04 3.11 -6.36
C PHE A 248 -36.91 4.22 -5.76
N ILE A 249 -36.34 5.40 -5.48
CA ILE A 249 -37.12 6.58 -5.03
C ILE A 249 -38.22 6.91 -6.04
N CYS A 250 -37.88 6.97 -7.33
CA CYS A 250 -38.85 7.29 -8.38
C CYS A 250 -39.97 6.23 -8.55
N ARG A 251 -39.76 5.01 -8.03
CA ARG A 251 -40.75 3.92 -8.07
C ARG A 251 -41.65 3.86 -6.83
N ILE A 252 -41.28 4.55 -5.75
CA ILE A 252 -42.13 4.72 -4.57
C ILE A 252 -43.24 5.72 -4.94
N LYS A 253 -44.44 5.20 -5.20
CA LYS A 253 -45.67 5.98 -5.39
C LYS A 253 -46.43 6.10 -4.09
#